data_AF-A0A090Y799-F1
#
_entry.id   AF-A0A090Y799-F1
#
_cell.length_a   1.000
_cell.length_b   1.000
_cell.length_c   1.000
_cell.angle_alpha   90.00
_cell.angle_beta   90.00
_cell.angle_gamma   90.00
#
_symmetry.space_group_name_H-M   'P 1'
#
loop_
_entity.id
_entity.type
_entity.pdbx_description
1 polymer ?
#
loop_
_entity_poly.entity_id
_entity_poly.type
_entity_poly.pdbx_seq_one_letter_code
_entity_poly.pdbx_strand_id
1 'polypeptide(L)'
;MAVSIVFNAINVAGQKTNSTISIGEVLQNTWSAHAKLNIGQGIQFGINNTIMFVSTIVDPEVVDAPIVDNDIVGPTGQNQTL
;
A
#
# COMPACT_ATOMS: atom_id res chain seq x y z
N MET A 1 -10.09 12.31 29.00
CA MET A 1 -10.69 11.06 29.54
C MET A 1 -10.31 9.93 28.61
N ALA A 2 -9.70 8.84 29.09
CA ALA A 2 -9.40 7.70 28.24
C ALA A 2 -10.69 6.89 27.98
N VAL A 3 -11.04 6.71 26.71
CA VAL A 3 -12.11 5.82 26.28
C VAL A 3 -11.48 4.47 25.93
N SER A 4 -11.96 3.40 26.55
CA SER A 4 -11.57 2.04 26.19
C SER A 4 -12.15 1.68 24.83
N ILE A 5 -11.29 1.29 23.89
CA ILE A 5 -11.69 0.75 22.60
C ILE A 5 -11.40 -0.76 22.63
N VAL A 6 -12.45 -1.56 22.67
CA VAL A 6 -12.35 -3.03 22.71
C VAL A 6 -12.73 -3.57 21.34
N PHE A 7 -11.80 -4.24 20.69
CA PHE A 7 -12.06 -4.97 19.45
C PHE A 7 -12.19 -6.46 19.75
N ASN A 8 -13.23 -7.09 19.21
CA ASN A 8 -13.36 -8.54 19.24
C ASN A 8 -12.32 -9.20 18.30
N ALA A 9 -12.12 -8.64 17.10
CA ALA A 9 -11.03 -8.98 16.19
C ALA A 9 -10.83 -7.87 15.16
N ILE A 10 -9.59 -7.71 14.67
CA ILE A 10 -9.27 -6.92 13.48
C ILE A 10 -8.67 -7.90 12.48
N ASN A 11 -9.43 -8.26 11.45
CA ASN A 11 -8.96 -9.17 10.41
C ASN A 11 -8.67 -8.39 9.13
N VAL A 12 -7.42 -8.45 8.66
CA VAL A 12 -7.01 -7.80 7.41
C VAL A 12 -6.51 -8.87 6.46
N ALA A 13 -7.36 -9.21 5.48
CA ALA A 13 -7.10 -10.25 4.50
C ALA A 13 -6.11 -9.82 3.39
N GLY A 14 -5.75 -8.55 3.34
CA GLY A 14 -4.77 -8.04 2.39
C GLY A 14 -4.48 -6.56 2.60
N GLN A 15 -3.23 -6.18 2.36
CA GLN A 15 -2.75 -4.80 2.28
C GLN A 15 -1.89 -4.67 1.02
N LYS A 16 -1.81 -3.46 0.46
CA LYS A 16 -0.96 -3.18 -0.70
C LYS A 16 0.03 -2.06 -0.36
N THR A 17 0.85 -1.64 -1.32
CA THR A 17 1.78 -0.53 -1.15
C THR A 17 1.04 0.71 -0.63
N ASN A 18 1.66 1.45 0.30
CA ASN A 18 1.06 2.62 0.97
C ASN A 18 -0.22 2.32 1.77
N SER A 19 -0.28 1.19 2.48
CA SER A 19 -1.42 0.84 3.33
C SER A 19 -1.07 0.88 4.82
N THR A 20 -2.06 1.23 5.65
CA THR A 20 -1.95 1.26 7.13
C THR A 20 -3.22 0.78 7.78
N ILE A 21 -3.10 0.26 8.99
CA ILE A 21 -4.19 0.09 9.93
C ILE A 21 -3.80 0.93 11.14
N SER A 22 -4.61 1.92 11.51
CA SER A 22 -4.28 2.86 12.56
C SER A 22 -5.49 3.16 13.42
N ILE A 23 -5.24 3.24 14.73
CA ILE A 23 -6.27 3.34 15.78
C ILE A 23 -5.80 4.38 16.79
N GLY A 24 -6.70 5.28 17.17
CA GLY A 24 -6.38 6.43 18.01
C GLY A 24 -5.97 7.64 17.18
N GLU A 25 -5.34 8.62 17.83
CA GLU A 25 -4.82 9.79 17.14
C GLU A 25 -3.52 9.44 16.43
N VAL A 26 -3.52 9.47 15.11
CA VAL A 26 -2.36 9.08 14.30
C VAL A 26 -2.11 10.13 13.23
N LEU A 27 -0.93 10.76 13.27
CA LEU A 27 -0.43 11.57 12.16
C LEU A 27 0.29 10.68 11.16
N GLN A 28 -0.21 10.66 9.92
CA GLN A 28 0.35 9.88 8.82
C GLN A 28 0.80 10.80 7.70
N ASN A 29 1.77 11.66 8.01
CA ASN A 29 2.33 12.58 7.01
C ASN A 29 3.43 11.89 6.21
N THR A 30 3.65 12.39 4.98
CA THR A 30 4.80 12.00 4.14
C THR A 30 4.73 10.57 3.58
N TRP A 31 3.53 10.10 3.28
CA TRP A 31 3.32 8.79 2.68
C TRP A 31 3.57 8.87 1.18
N SER A 32 4.68 8.30 0.73
CA SER A 32 5.01 8.15 -0.69
C SER A 32 5.16 6.68 -1.05
N ALA A 33 4.64 6.32 -2.22
CA ALA A 33 4.72 4.97 -2.75
C ALA A 33 4.76 5.01 -4.27
N HIS A 34 5.70 4.25 -4.81
CA HIS A 34 5.88 4.12 -6.25
C HIS A 34 6.06 2.64 -6.59
N ALA A 35 5.42 2.20 -7.66
CA ALA A 35 5.56 0.84 -8.15
C ALA A 35 5.37 0.82 -9.67
N LYS A 36 6.25 0.10 -10.37
CA LYS A 36 5.95 -0.43 -11.71
C LYS A 36 5.63 -1.91 -11.54
N LEU A 37 4.49 -2.34 -12.07
CA LEU A 37 4.03 -3.72 -11.93
C LEU A 37 3.68 -4.27 -13.32
N ASN A 38 4.49 -5.23 -13.76
CA ASN A 38 4.29 -5.97 -15.01
C ASN A 38 3.89 -7.40 -14.66
N ILE A 39 2.60 -7.65 -14.45
CA ILE A 39 2.12 -8.93 -13.93
C ILE A 39 1.27 -9.64 -14.99
N GLY A 40 1.68 -10.85 -15.37
CA GLY A 40 1.05 -11.61 -16.44
C GLY A 40 -0.33 -12.15 -16.09
N GLN A 41 -0.48 -12.77 -14.91
CA GLN A 41 -1.73 -13.37 -14.45
C GLN A 41 -2.37 -12.67 -13.25
N GLY A 42 -1.87 -11.47 -12.91
CA GLY A 42 -2.31 -10.75 -11.73
C GLY A 42 -2.07 -11.52 -10.43
N ILE A 43 -2.93 -11.26 -9.44
CA ILE A 43 -2.89 -11.88 -8.12
C ILE A 43 -4.15 -12.73 -7.95
N GLN A 44 -3.98 -14.02 -7.68
CA GLN A 44 -5.07 -14.97 -7.47
C GLN A 44 -5.17 -15.35 -5.99
N PHE A 45 -6.37 -15.29 -5.42
CA PHE A 45 -6.63 -15.65 -4.02
C PHE A 45 -7.60 -16.82 -3.92
N GLY A 46 -7.41 -17.71 -2.95
CA GLY A 46 -8.23 -18.91 -2.78
C GLY A 46 -7.86 -20.05 -3.75
N ILE A 47 -8.78 -20.98 -3.96
CA ILE A 47 -8.56 -22.14 -4.85
C ILE A 47 -8.71 -21.68 -6.30
N ASN A 48 -7.60 -21.69 -7.04
CA ASN A 48 -7.56 -21.29 -8.44
C ASN A 48 -7.01 -22.43 -9.30
N ASN A 49 -7.69 -22.72 -10.40
CA ASN A 49 -7.24 -23.68 -11.40
C ASN A 49 -7.05 -22.94 -12.72
N THR A 50 -5.79 -22.82 -13.16
CA THR A 50 -5.43 -22.18 -14.43
C THR A 50 -4.77 -23.23 -15.31
N ILE A 51 -5.34 -23.50 -16.49
CA ILE A 51 -4.84 -24.51 -17.44
C ILE A 51 -4.69 -23.85 -18.82
N MET A 52 -3.63 -24.24 -19.55
CA MET A 52 -3.30 -23.74 -20.90
C MET A 52 -3.15 -22.22 -20.99
N PHE A 53 -2.36 -21.64 -20.10
CA PHE A 53 -2.10 -20.21 -20.11
C PHE A 53 -0.67 -19.86 -20.53
N VAL A 54 -0.53 -18.83 -21.38
CA VAL A 54 0.74 -18.22 -21.77
C VAL A 54 0.64 -16.71 -21.52
N SER A 55 1.51 -16.15 -20.69
CA SER A 55 1.70 -14.70 -20.58
C SER A 55 3.05 -14.34 -21.16
N THR A 56 3.04 -13.40 -22.08
CA THR A 56 4.25 -12.73 -22.55
C THR A 56 4.10 -11.26 -22.24
N ILE A 57 5.00 -10.73 -21.40
CA ILE A 57 5.08 -9.32 -21.12
C ILE A 57 6.38 -8.83 -21.74
N VAL A 58 6.26 -7.89 -22.68
CA VAL A 58 7.40 -7.22 -23.29
C VAL A 58 7.32 -5.77 -22.88
N ASP A 59 8.32 -5.31 -22.14
CA ASP A 59 8.48 -3.93 -21.70
C ASP A 59 9.78 -3.37 -22.31
N PRO A 60 9.73 -2.89 -23.57
CA PRO A 60 10.92 -2.57 -24.35
C PRO A 60 11.39 -1.12 -24.14
N GLU A 61 11.55 -0.71 -22.88
CA GLU A 61 12.00 0.63 -22.50
C GLU A 61 13.50 0.60 -22.10
N VAL A 62 14.32 1.56 -22.58
CA VAL A 62 15.77 1.67 -22.23
C VAL A 62 15.98 2.23 -20.82
N VAL A 63 15.04 3.03 -20.33
CA VAL A 63 15.00 3.55 -18.95
C VAL A 63 13.68 3.12 -18.35
N ASP A 64 13.74 2.22 -17.38
CA ASP A 64 12.59 1.66 -16.69
C ASP A 64 12.15 2.57 -15.52
N ALA A 65 10.90 3.03 -15.54
CA ALA A 65 10.21 3.80 -14.49
C ALA A 65 11.11 4.71 -13.62
N PRO A 66 11.63 5.83 -14.16
CA PRO A 66 12.35 6.80 -13.36
C PRO A 66 11.39 7.45 -12.36
N ILE A 67 11.51 7.08 -11.09
CA ILE A 67 10.74 7.65 -10.00
C ILE A 67 11.47 8.93 -9.55
N VAL A 68 10.83 10.07 -9.75
CA VAL A 68 11.28 11.36 -9.20
C VAL A 68 10.32 11.73 -8.08
N ASP A 69 10.76 11.57 -6.83
CA ASP A 69 10.03 11.99 -5.65
C ASP A 69 10.66 13.29 -5.13
N ASN A 70 10.04 14.42 -5.50
CA ASN A 70 10.54 15.75 -5.19
C ASN A 70 9.67 16.44 -4.12
N ASP A 71 9.03 15.66 -3.24
CA ASP A 71 8.03 16.16 -2.31
C ASP A 71 8.62 17.08 -1.22
N ILE A 72 7.91 18.18 -0.94
CA ILE A 72 8.18 19.04 0.21
C ILE A 72 7.33 18.53 1.35
N VAL A 73 7.98 17.81 2.25
CA VAL A 73 7.35 17.25 3.43
C VAL A 73 6.71 18.37 4.28
N GLY A 74 5.37 18.46 4.27
CA GLY A 74 4.59 19.39 5.08
C GLY A 74 4.83 19.22 6.60
N PRO A 75 4.42 20.17 7.44
CA PRO A 75 4.79 20.18 8.86
C PRO A 75 4.41 18.88 9.56
N THR A 76 5.38 18.24 10.19
CA THR A 76 5.29 16.97 10.94
C THR A 76 4.74 17.15 12.37
N GLY A 77 4.25 18.35 12.70
CA GLY A 77 3.82 18.69 14.05
C GLY A 77 2.36 18.34 14.29
N GLN A 78 2.12 17.26 15.06
CA GLN A 78 0.83 17.03 15.70
C GLN A 78 0.80 17.85 17.00
N ASN A 79 0.11 18.99 17.03
CA ASN A 79 -0.15 19.69 18.28
C ASN A 79 -1.35 19.03 18.96
N GLN A 80 -1.10 17.92 19.66
CA GLN A 80 -2.12 17.16 20.37
C GLN A 80 -2.37 17.83 21.71
N THR A 81 -3.46 18.59 21.80
CA THR A 81 -3.96 19.10 23.07
C THR A 81 -4.76 18.01 23.77
N LEU A 82 -4.36 17.71 25.01
CA LEU A 82 -4.90 16.70 25.94
C LEU A 82 -6.43 16.64 26.06
#